data_AF-A0A7S1ZCF2-F1
#
_entry.id   AF-A0A7S1ZCF2-F1
#
_cell.length_a   1.000
_cell.length_b   1.000
_cell.length_c   1.000
_cell.angle_alpha   90.00
_cell.angle_beta   90.00
_cell.angle_gamma   90.00
#
_symmetry.space_group_name_H-M   'P 1'
#
loop_
_entity.id
_entity.type
_entity.pdbx_description
1 polymer ?
#
loop_
_entity_poly.entity_id
_entity_poly.type
_entity_poly.pdbx_seq_one_letter_code
_entity_poly.pdbx_strand_id
1 'polypeptide(L)'
;GVPRGGGGGSPEELGERMWRYLTALSDEDPAGERAMRATYVGRRGWRFRFAGADFFVATFAPCYPASSSRYGFGTGRAFLLLQPEVSFARHDLPPDTPHTNWDDPQTVRDRTRVAFRDAGRGYHIPETTRYPPAEHIVKPLDDDGSSVVKWWQEGDPVDASAAHAA
;
A
#
# COMPACT_ATOMS: atom_id res chain seq x y z
N GLY A 1 3.94 -3.79 -36.32
CA GLY A 1 2.91 -3.31 -35.37
C GLY A 1 3.44 -3.48 -33.98
N VAL A 2 3.68 -2.37 -33.27
CA VAL A 2 4.04 -2.38 -31.85
C VAL A 2 2.80 -1.92 -31.10
N PRO A 3 2.28 -2.65 -30.10
CA PRO A 3 1.20 -2.11 -29.29
C PRO A 3 1.76 -0.90 -28.53
N ARG A 4 1.12 0.25 -28.71
CA ARG A 4 1.38 1.47 -27.95
C ARG A 4 1.06 1.17 -26.47
N GLY A 5 2.08 0.94 -25.66
CA GLY A 5 1.97 0.93 -24.20
C GLY A 5 1.75 2.35 -23.70
N GLY A 6 0.52 2.71 -23.36
CA GLY A 6 0.18 4.06 -22.89
C GLY A 6 -1.20 4.14 -22.24
N GLY A 7 -1.64 3.06 -21.59
CA GLY A 7 -2.96 2.99 -20.94
C GLY A 7 -2.93 2.83 -19.41
N GLY A 8 -1.76 2.64 -18.81
CA GLY A 8 -1.59 2.67 -17.35
C GLY A 8 -1.16 4.08 -16.96
N GLY A 9 -1.93 4.76 -16.11
CA GLY A 9 -1.64 6.11 -15.62
C GLY A 9 -0.31 6.27 -14.87
N SER A 10 -0.14 7.32 -14.08
CA SER A 10 1.04 7.44 -13.18
C SER A 10 0.74 6.88 -11.77
N PRO A 11 1.76 6.61 -10.93
CA PRO A 11 1.56 6.30 -9.52
C PRO A 11 0.78 7.40 -8.76
N GLU A 12 0.94 8.66 -9.13
CA GLU A 12 0.21 9.79 -8.53
C GLU A 12 -1.29 9.70 -8.86
N GLU A 13 -1.65 9.47 -10.12
CA GLU A 13 -3.05 9.27 -10.52
C GLU A 13 -3.64 8.00 -9.89
N LEU A 14 -2.83 6.94 -9.72
CA LEU A 14 -3.22 5.78 -8.94
C LEU A 14 -3.50 6.18 -7.49
N GLY A 15 -2.61 6.97 -6.89
CA GLY A 15 -2.73 7.52 -5.55
C GLY A 15 -4.04 8.27 -5.33
N GLU A 16 -4.39 9.19 -6.23
CA GLU A 16 -5.66 9.94 -6.16
C GLU A 16 -6.90 9.04 -6.23
N ARG A 17 -6.84 7.95 -7.01
CA ARG A 17 -7.92 6.95 -7.06
C ARG A 17 -7.98 6.16 -5.75
N MET A 18 -6.84 5.74 -5.22
CA MET A 18 -6.75 4.98 -3.97
C MET A 18 -7.20 5.79 -2.77
N TRP A 19 -6.87 7.08 -2.70
CA TRP A 19 -7.42 8.00 -1.71
C TRP A 19 -8.94 7.98 -1.72
N ARG A 20 -9.56 8.18 -2.89
CA ARG A 20 -11.03 8.18 -3.01
C ARG A 20 -11.66 6.85 -2.58
N TYR A 21 -11.09 5.73 -3.02
CA TYR A 21 -11.64 4.40 -2.68
C TYR A 21 -11.47 4.06 -1.21
N LEU A 22 -10.28 4.26 -0.64
CA LEU A 22 -10.03 3.99 0.77
C LEU A 22 -10.83 4.93 1.66
N THR A 23 -10.98 6.20 1.29
CA THR A 23 -11.83 7.16 2.03
C THR A 23 -13.29 6.75 1.99
N ALA A 24 -13.83 6.40 0.83
CA ALA A 24 -15.21 5.93 0.73
C ALA A 24 -15.45 4.66 1.56
N LEU A 25 -14.53 3.69 1.49
CA LEU A 25 -14.61 2.49 2.33
C LEU A 25 -14.52 2.84 3.82
N SER A 26 -13.59 3.72 4.18
CA SER A 26 -13.40 4.19 5.55
C SER A 26 -14.61 4.94 6.10
N ASP A 27 -15.35 5.70 5.27
CA ASP A 27 -16.56 6.41 5.70
C ASP A 27 -17.69 5.45 6.05
N GLU A 28 -17.73 4.30 5.39
CA GLU A 28 -18.66 3.19 5.63
C GLU A 28 -18.20 2.22 6.73
N ASP A 29 -17.14 2.58 7.49
CA ASP A 29 -16.64 1.74 8.58
C ASP A 29 -17.70 1.54 9.67
N PRO A 30 -18.20 0.31 9.89
CA PRO A 30 -19.23 0.05 10.90
C PRO A 30 -18.72 0.22 12.34
N ALA A 31 -17.40 0.21 12.56
CA ALA A 31 -16.81 0.52 13.86
C ALA A 31 -16.70 2.03 14.12
N GLY A 32 -16.92 2.86 13.09
CA GLY A 32 -16.89 4.32 13.18
C GLY A 32 -15.50 4.93 13.33
N GLU A 33 -14.41 4.17 13.13
CA GLU A 33 -13.05 4.68 13.28
C GLU A 33 -12.68 5.68 12.17
N ARG A 34 -13.21 5.43 10.96
CA ARG A 34 -13.02 6.29 9.78
C ARG A 34 -11.54 6.65 9.56
N ALA A 35 -10.69 5.62 9.49
CA ALA A 35 -9.23 5.72 9.45
C ALA A 35 -8.66 6.75 8.45
N MET A 36 -9.32 6.98 7.31
CA MET A 36 -8.88 7.94 6.29
C MET A 36 -9.20 9.41 6.62
N ARG A 37 -10.01 9.68 7.65
CA ARG A 37 -10.31 11.03 8.15
C ARG A 37 -9.28 11.52 9.17
N ALA A 38 -8.31 10.69 9.53
CA ALA A 38 -7.22 11.07 10.41
C ALA A 38 -6.36 12.20 9.79
N THR A 39 -5.94 13.17 10.59
CA THR A 39 -5.02 14.24 10.16
C THR A 39 -3.57 13.78 10.03
N TYR A 40 -3.31 12.49 10.27
CA TYR A 40 -1.98 11.90 10.40
C TYR A 40 -1.78 10.64 9.54
N VAL A 41 -2.52 10.48 8.43
CA VAL A 41 -2.43 9.30 7.53
C VAL A 41 -0.99 8.98 7.12
N GLY A 42 -0.18 10.01 6.80
CA GLY A 42 1.23 9.85 6.42
C GLY A 42 2.20 9.63 7.57
N ARG A 43 1.73 9.50 8.81
CA ARG A 43 2.60 9.40 9.99
C ARG A 43 2.73 7.97 10.48
N ARG A 44 3.84 7.71 11.16
CA ARG A 44 4.05 6.46 11.92
C ARG A 44 2.89 6.28 12.90
N GLY A 45 2.37 5.05 12.98
CA GLY A 45 1.26 4.69 13.87
C GLY A 45 -0.12 4.74 13.22
N TRP A 46 -0.28 5.42 12.08
CA TRP A 46 -1.49 5.27 11.28
C TRP A 46 -1.57 3.87 10.66
N ARG A 47 -2.76 3.28 10.65
CA ARG A 47 -3.08 2.02 9.97
C ARG A 47 -4.47 2.15 9.35
N PHE A 48 -4.69 1.49 8.21
CA PHE A 48 -6.04 1.39 7.67
C PHE A 48 -6.84 0.40 8.53
N ARG A 49 -7.84 0.92 9.24
CA ARG A 49 -8.73 0.14 10.11
C ARG A 49 -10.15 0.17 9.55
N PHE A 50 -10.79 -1.00 9.56
CA PHE A 50 -12.16 -1.17 9.10
C PHE A 50 -12.81 -2.31 9.88
N ALA A 51 -14.05 -2.11 10.34
CA ALA A 51 -14.78 -3.05 11.18
C ALA A 51 -13.97 -3.54 12.40
N GLY A 52 -13.18 -2.66 13.00
CA GLY A 52 -12.35 -2.92 14.18
C GLY A 52 -11.06 -3.71 13.92
N ALA A 53 -10.74 -4.04 12.67
CA ALA A 53 -9.53 -4.79 12.30
C ALA A 53 -8.51 -3.91 11.57
N ASP A 54 -7.22 -4.14 11.82
CA ASP A 54 -6.12 -3.58 11.04
C ASP A 54 -5.98 -4.34 9.71
N PHE A 55 -5.72 -3.62 8.62
CA PHE A 55 -5.48 -4.20 7.30
C PHE A 55 -4.10 -3.85 6.77
N PHE A 56 -3.44 -4.87 6.22
CA PHE A 56 -2.39 -4.68 5.24
C PHE A 56 -3.01 -4.29 3.90
N VAL A 57 -2.52 -3.18 3.37
CA VAL A 57 -3.01 -2.59 2.12
C VAL A 57 -1.87 -2.51 1.11
N ALA A 58 -2.12 -2.99 -0.09
CA ALA A 58 -1.14 -2.96 -1.18
C ALA A 58 -1.85 -2.72 -2.51
N THR A 59 -1.16 -2.07 -3.44
CA THR A 59 -1.68 -1.85 -4.79
C THR A 59 -0.86 -2.56 -5.85
N PHE A 60 -1.50 -2.93 -6.95
CA PHE A 60 -0.85 -3.44 -8.16
C PHE A 60 -1.52 -2.78 -9.37
N ALA A 61 -0.75 -2.32 -10.36
CA ALA A 61 -1.32 -1.51 -11.44
C ALA A 61 -0.51 -1.56 -12.74
N PRO A 62 -1.11 -1.19 -13.88
CA PRO A 62 -0.45 -1.21 -15.19
C PRO A 62 0.63 -0.13 -15.35
N CYS A 63 0.65 0.87 -14.46
CA CYS A 63 1.66 1.93 -14.44
C CYS A 63 3.04 1.42 -13.99
N TYR A 64 3.07 0.28 -13.29
CA TYR A 64 4.31 -0.28 -12.78
C TYR A 64 4.98 -1.19 -13.82
N PRO A 65 6.29 -1.04 -14.06
CA PRO A 65 7.02 -1.90 -14.98
C PRO A 65 7.13 -3.33 -14.42
N ALA A 66 7.51 -4.27 -15.29
CA ALA A 66 7.67 -5.69 -14.92
C ALA A 66 8.72 -5.96 -13.83
N SER A 67 9.63 -5.01 -13.61
CA SER A 67 10.65 -5.00 -12.56
C SER A 67 10.15 -4.42 -11.22
N SER A 68 8.92 -3.95 -11.13
CA SER A 68 8.37 -3.45 -9.88
C SER A 68 7.70 -4.57 -9.08
N SER A 69 7.80 -4.50 -7.74
CA SER A 69 7.01 -5.34 -6.83
C SER A 69 5.50 -5.12 -6.95
N ARG A 70 5.08 -4.01 -7.58
CA ARG A 70 3.69 -3.60 -7.82
C ARG A 70 3.19 -3.92 -9.23
N TYR A 71 3.99 -4.65 -10.01
CA TYR A 71 3.63 -5.04 -11.37
C TYR A 71 2.32 -5.83 -11.39
N GLY A 72 1.33 -5.33 -12.13
CA GLY A 72 0.03 -5.99 -12.31
C GLY A 72 0.02 -7.17 -13.29
N PHE A 73 1.16 -7.75 -13.65
CA PHE A 73 1.28 -8.90 -14.57
C PHE A 73 0.58 -8.73 -15.92
N GLY A 74 0.69 -7.52 -16.50
CA GLY A 74 0.11 -7.20 -17.81
C GLY A 74 -1.42 -7.05 -17.81
N THR A 75 -2.05 -7.08 -16.63
CA THR A 75 -3.47 -6.73 -16.52
C THR A 75 -3.66 -5.26 -16.90
N GLY A 76 -4.74 -4.95 -17.60
CA GLY A 76 -5.15 -3.57 -17.90
C GLY A 76 -5.88 -2.87 -16.75
N ARG A 77 -5.80 -3.40 -15.52
CA ARG A 77 -6.57 -2.96 -14.36
C ARG A 77 -5.65 -2.76 -13.15
N ALA A 78 -6.06 -1.87 -12.25
CA ALA A 78 -5.44 -1.75 -10.93
C ALA A 78 -6.19 -2.63 -9.92
N PHE A 79 -5.45 -3.18 -8.96
CA PHE A 79 -5.95 -3.96 -7.85
C PHE A 79 -5.56 -3.30 -6.54
N LEU A 80 -6.51 -3.24 -5.61
CA LEU A 80 -6.31 -2.89 -4.22
C LEU A 80 -6.46 -4.17 -3.40
N LEU A 81 -5.38 -4.63 -2.78
CA LEU A 81 -5.39 -5.74 -1.85
C LEU A 81 -5.70 -5.20 -0.45
N LEU A 82 -6.75 -5.72 0.17
CA LEU A 82 -7.11 -5.50 1.57
C LEU A 82 -7.02 -6.84 2.29
N GLN A 83 -6.00 -7.02 3.12
CA GLN A 83 -5.80 -8.25 3.89
C GLN A 83 -5.79 -7.94 5.38
N PRO A 84 -6.71 -8.49 6.18
CA PRO A 84 -6.71 -8.30 7.64
C PRO A 84 -5.39 -8.79 8.25
N GLU A 85 -4.76 -7.99 9.11
CA GLU A 85 -3.50 -8.38 9.77
C GLU A 85 -3.66 -9.64 10.65
N VAL A 86 -4.86 -9.89 11.18
CA VAL A 86 -5.17 -11.12 11.91
C VAL A 86 -4.96 -12.38 11.07
N SER A 87 -5.03 -12.29 9.74
CA SER A 87 -4.69 -13.43 8.87
C SER A 87 -3.22 -13.83 8.99
N PHE A 88 -2.31 -12.86 9.14
CA PHE A 88 -0.89 -13.14 9.35
C PHE A 88 -0.63 -13.84 10.67
N ALA A 89 -1.30 -13.41 11.74
CA ALA A 89 -1.21 -14.04 13.05
C ALA A 89 -1.73 -15.49 13.02
N ARG A 90 -2.78 -15.78 12.24
CA ARG A 90 -3.34 -17.14 12.09
C ARG A 90 -2.44 -18.09 11.30
N HIS A 91 -1.51 -17.56 10.51
CA HIS A 91 -0.61 -18.34 9.66
C HIS A 91 0.83 -18.39 10.22
N ASP A 92 1.01 -18.10 11.51
CA ASP A 92 2.30 -18.10 12.22
C ASP A 92 3.41 -17.37 11.45
N LEU A 93 3.05 -16.24 10.83
CA LEU A 93 4.07 -15.41 10.19
C LEU A 93 5.00 -14.83 11.26
N PRO A 94 6.32 -14.82 11.02
CA PRO A 94 7.28 -14.24 11.94
C PRO A 94 7.04 -12.73 12.14
N PRO A 95 7.44 -12.14 13.27
CA PRO A 95 7.39 -10.70 13.50
C PRO A 95 8.07 -9.91 12.37
N ASP A 96 7.60 -8.69 12.08
CA ASP A 96 8.26 -7.87 11.06
C ASP A 96 9.72 -7.56 11.41
N THR A 97 10.56 -7.44 10.39
CA THR A 97 12.00 -7.21 10.55
C THR A 97 12.60 -6.53 9.31
N PRO A 98 13.52 -5.57 9.50
CA PRO A 98 14.25 -4.97 8.39
C PRO A 98 15.28 -5.94 7.79
N HIS A 99 15.66 -6.97 8.52
CA HIS A 99 16.70 -7.92 8.10
C HIS A 99 16.12 -9.03 7.22
N THR A 100 16.94 -9.51 6.29
CA THR A 100 16.61 -10.63 5.40
C THR A 100 17.83 -11.53 5.27
N ASN A 101 17.64 -12.83 5.48
CA ASN A 101 18.68 -13.83 5.20
C ASN A 101 18.66 -14.15 3.70
N TRP A 102 19.41 -13.36 2.92
CA TRP A 102 19.34 -13.38 1.46
C TRP A 102 19.90 -14.65 0.80
N ASP A 103 20.92 -15.25 1.41
CA ASP A 103 21.62 -16.42 0.84
C ASP A 103 21.14 -17.74 1.45
N ASP A 104 20.48 -17.69 2.62
CA ASP A 104 19.95 -18.85 3.33
C ASP A 104 18.59 -18.51 3.97
N PRO A 105 17.49 -18.45 3.18
CA PRO A 105 16.21 -17.91 3.62
C PRO A 105 15.50 -18.81 4.64
N GLN A 106 15.56 -18.43 5.92
CA GLN A 106 14.99 -19.20 7.03
C GLN A 106 13.47 -19.02 7.16
N THR A 107 12.98 -17.81 6.93
CA THR A 107 11.59 -17.45 7.17
C THR A 107 10.77 -17.36 5.89
N VAL A 108 9.44 -17.42 5.99
CA VAL A 108 8.54 -17.14 4.85
C VAL A 108 8.72 -15.71 4.31
N ARG A 109 9.10 -14.76 5.17
CA ARG A 109 9.46 -13.39 4.76
C ARG A 109 10.74 -13.39 3.95
N ASP A 110 11.79 -14.09 4.40
CA ASP A 110 13.04 -14.23 3.65
C ASP A 110 12.77 -14.83 2.28
N ARG A 111 12.05 -15.96 2.23
CA ARG A 111 11.68 -16.64 0.99
C ARG A 111 10.89 -15.74 0.04
N THR A 112 9.95 -14.95 0.57
CA THR A 112 9.18 -13.99 -0.23
C THR A 112 10.10 -12.91 -0.81
N ARG A 113 10.92 -12.26 0.02
CA ARG A 113 11.83 -11.19 -0.42
C ARG A 113 12.86 -11.69 -1.44
N VAL A 114 13.44 -12.87 -1.22
CA VAL A 114 14.34 -13.55 -2.17
C VAL A 114 13.61 -13.81 -3.49
N ALA A 115 12.39 -14.35 -3.47
CA ALA A 115 11.63 -14.61 -4.69
C ALA A 115 11.32 -13.32 -5.48
N PHE A 116 11.00 -12.21 -4.79
CA PHE A 116 10.84 -10.91 -5.44
C PHE A 116 12.16 -10.43 -6.07
N ARG A 117 13.28 -10.49 -5.34
CA ARG A 117 14.61 -10.13 -5.85
C ARG A 117 14.99 -10.95 -7.08
N ASP A 118 14.89 -12.28 -6.99
CA ASP A 118 15.31 -13.21 -8.04
C ASP A 118 14.43 -13.09 -9.29
N ALA A 119 13.18 -12.65 -9.13
CA ALA A 119 12.30 -12.29 -10.25
C ALA A 119 12.57 -10.90 -10.84
N GLY A 120 13.60 -10.18 -10.38
CA GLY A 120 13.91 -8.81 -10.80
C GLY A 120 12.91 -7.77 -10.27
N ARG A 121 12.18 -8.09 -9.19
CA ARG A 121 11.10 -7.30 -8.58
C ARG A 121 11.38 -6.95 -7.13
N GLY A 122 12.66 -6.82 -6.78
CA GLY A 122 13.08 -6.34 -5.47
C GLY A 122 12.42 -5.00 -5.13
N TYR A 123 12.26 -4.73 -3.84
CA TYR A 123 11.65 -3.50 -3.35
C TYR A 123 12.42 -3.02 -2.12
N HIS A 124 12.37 -1.71 -1.87
CA HIS A 124 12.99 -1.14 -0.69
C HIS A 124 12.39 -1.71 0.59
N ILE A 125 13.26 -2.25 1.45
CA ILE A 125 12.93 -2.71 2.80
C ILE A 125 13.36 -1.61 3.77
N PRO A 126 12.43 -1.01 4.54
CA PRO A 126 12.79 -0.01 5.54
C PRO A 126 13.82 -0.52 6.54
N GLU A 127 14.72 0.35 6.99
CA GLU A 127 15.76 0.03 7.98
C GLU A 127 15.20 -0.32 9.37
N THR A 128 13.94 0.01 9.63
CA THR A 128 13.26 -0.28 10.90
C THR A 128 11.86 -0.82 10.63
N THR A 129 11.23 -1.43 11.63
CA THR A 129 9.80 -1.82 11.56
C THR A 129 8.85 -0.66 11.91
N ARG A 130 9.38 0.52 12.22
CA ARG A 130 8.62 1.70 12.62
C ARG A 130 8.65 2.74 11.49
N TYR A 131 7.97 2.42 10.39
CA TYR A 131 7.79 3.29 9.22
C TYR A 131 6.33 3.72 9.08
N PRO A 132 6.04 4.81 8.34
CA PRO A 132 4.66 5.18 8.01
C PRO A 132 4.07 4.17 6.99
N PRO A 133 3.01 3.42 7.33
CA PRO A 133 2.49 2.39 6.43
C PRO A 133 1.92 2.94 5.12
N ALA A 134 1.39 4.17 5.13
CA ALA A 134 0.82 4.83 3.95
C ALA A 134 1.82 4.92 2.78
N GLU A 135 3.12 5.13 3.05
CA GLU A 135 4.17 5.20 2.03
C GLU A 135 4.33 3.88 1.23
N HIS A 136 3.81 2.78 1.75
CA HIS A 136 3.94 1.45 1.16
C HIS A 136 2.66 0.96 0.47
N ILE A 137 1.58 1.75 0.47
CA ILE A 137 0.31 1.41 -0.19
C ILE A 137 0.41 1.68 -1.70
N VAL A 138 0.91 2.86 -2.06
CA VAL A 138 1.23 3.27 -3.45
C VAL A 138 2.72 3.61 -3.50
N LYS A 139 3.47 2.85 -4.30
CA LYS A 139 4.93 3.02 -4.43
C LYS A 139 5.30 3.97 -5.58
N PRO A 140 6.42 4.69 -5.50
CA PRO A 140 7.02 5.31 -6.69
C PRO A 140 7.39 4.27 -7.76
N LEU A 141 7.67 4.71 -8.98
CA LEU A 141 8.18 3.82 -10.04
C LEU A 141 9.56 3.25 -9.68
N ASP A 142 10.40 4.07 -9.06
CA ASP A 142 11.69 3.70 -8.50
C ASP A 142 11.58 3.63 -6.97
N ASP A 143 11.56 2.41 -6.43
CA ASP A 143 11.38 2.13 -4.99
C ASP A 143 12.74 1.84 -4.35
N ASP A 144 13.62 2.84 -4.35
CA ASP A 144 14.95 2.82 -3.75
C ASP A 144 14.97 3.27 -2.28
N GLY A 145 13.84 3.81 -1.79
CA GLY A 145 13.68 4.37 -0.44
C GLY A 145 13.94 5.88 -0.35
N SER A 146 14.27 6.56 -1.45
CA SER A 146 14.50 8.01 -1.49
C SER A 146 13.24 8.81 -1.83
N SER A 147 12.28 8.16 -2.50
CA SER A 147 11.08 8.79 -3.04
C SER A 147 9.79 8.21 -2.47
N VAL A 148 8.78 9.05 -2.32
CA VAL A 148 7.46 8.68 -1.77
C VAL A 148 6.35 9.31 -2.61
N VAL A 149 5.36 8.52 -3.00
CA VAL A 149 4.11 9.03 -3.58
C VAL A 149 3.18 9.44 -2.44
N LYS A 150 3.05 10.74 -2.19
CA LYS A 150 2.12 11.28 -1.18
C LYS A 150 0.69 11.26 -1.73
N TRP A 151 0.03 10.12 -1.59
CA TRP A 151 -1.32 9.89 -2.12
C TRP A 151 -2.46 10.25 -1.14
N TRP A 152 -2.12 10.57 0.10
CA TRP A 152 -3.08 10.96 1.13
C TRP A 152 -3.14 12.48 1.31
N GLN A 153 -4.20 12.96 1.94
CA GLN A 153 -4.30 14.35 2.37
C GLN A 153 -3.88 14.48 3.84
N GLU A 154 -3.12 15.53 4.14
CA GLU A 154 -2.84 15.99 5.49
C GLU A 154 -3.37 17.43 5.61
N GLY A 155 -4.12 17.74 6.66
CA GLY A 155 -4.76 19.05 6.82
C GLY A 155 -5.94 19.00 7.79
N ASP A 156 -6.47 20.17 8.14
CA ASP A 156 -7.56 20.31 9.11
C ASP A 156 -8.76 19.44 8.74
N PRO A 157 -9.47 18.86 9.74
CA PRO A 157 -10.64 18.04 9.50
C PRO A 157 -11.61 18.80 8.60
N VAL A 158 -11.92 18.21 7.44
CA VAL A 158 -12.96 18.76 6.56
C VAL A 158 -14.23 18.76 7.39
N ASP A 159 -14.73 19.96 7.66
CA ASP A 159 -15.91 20.18 8.49
C ASP A 159 -17.05 19.33 7.93
N ALA A 160 -17.50 18.33 8.69
CA ALA A 160 -18.52 17.38 8.26
C ALA A 160 -19.92 18.02 8.13
N SER A 161 -20.03 19.35 8.21
CA SER A 161 -21.28 20.11 8.19
C SER A 161 -21.83 20.40 6.79
N ALA A 162 -21.10 20.09 5.71
CA ALA A 162 -21.57 20.40 4.35
C ALA A 162 -22.39 19.27 3.66
N ALA A 163 -22.54 18.09 4.27
CA ALA A 163 -23.22 16.95 3.64
C ALA A 163 -24.73 16.84 3.96
N HIS A 164 -25.36 17.87 4.52
CA HIS A 164 -26.82 17.90 4.79
C HIS A 164 -27.55 19.12 4.22
N ALA A 165 -27.00 19.73 3.17
CA ALA A 165 -27.69 20.79 2.43
C ALA A 165 -27.43 20.68 0.92
N ALA A 166 -28.08 19.72 0.27
CA ALA A 166 -28.46 19.77 -1.15
C ALA A 166 -29.55 18.72 -1.42
#